data_AF-A0A9D4HSK0-F1
#
_entry.id   AF-A0A9D4HSK0-F1
#
_cell.length_a   1.000
_cell.length_b   1.000
_cell.length_c   1.000
_cell.angle_alpha   90.00
_cell.angle_beta   90.00
_cell.angle_gamma   90.00
#
_symmetry.space_group_name_H-M   'P 1'
#
loop_
_entity.id
_entity.type
_entity.pdbx_description
1 polymer ?
#
loop_
_entity_poly.entity_id
_entity_poly.type
_entity_poly.pdbx_seq_one_letter_code
_entity_poly.pdbx_strand_id
1 'polypeptide(L)'
;MDLIRCFQCGIGLQDFSPADDPMIEHYQHANACLYLEAMFGVDKPPSSEGNNSDALSELKSSQCITFEARMKSFESSNFRCLKQPEQLAEAGFYFTGVGDEVRCFSCNGRLRNWKEHDDPWTEHGRWFPSCGFARAIKGEAFIERVQQREKICATQLRICAKVILNLKKQFMSRTNDCVISSSVANQQGFDRANLTVFGLTTVFPPL
;
A
#
# COMPACT_ATOMS: atom_id res chain seq x y z
N MET A 1 -17.52 22.61 31.37
CA MET A 1 -17.21 21.23 30.93
C MET A 1 -17.88 21.08 29.59
N ASP A 2 -17.08 21.08 28.53
CA ASP A 2 -17.58 21.08 27.15
C ASP A 2 -18.09 19.69 26.83
N LEU A 3 -19.41 19.56 26.81
CA LEU A 3 -20.08 18.29 26.63
C LEU A 3 -20.22 18.01 25.13
N ILE A 4 -19.17 17.48 24.51
CA ILE A 4 -19.23 17.02 23.12
C ILE A 4 -20.15 15.81 23.07
N ARG A 5 -21.28 15.93 22.35
CA ARG A 5 -22.22 14.83 22.12
C ARG A 5 -22.16 14.40 20.67
N CYS A 6 -22.21 13.08 20.45
CA CYS A 6 -22.45 12.57 19.12
C CYS A 6 -23.84 13.01 18.64
N PHE A 7 -23.91 13.66 17.48
CA PHE A 7 -25.16 14.14 16.91
C PHE A 7 -26.13 13.00 16.54
N GLN A 8 -25.62 11.76 16.38
CA GLN A 8 -26.42 10.62 15.92
C GLN A 8 -27.00 9.78 17.04
N CYS A 9 -26.23 9.47 18.10
CA CYS A 9 -26.72 8.66 19.22
C CYS A 9 -26.94 9.46 20.51
N GLY A 10 -26.57 10.75 20.54
CA GLY A 10 -26.77 11.63 21.69
C GLY A 10 -25.87 11.34 22.90
N ILE A 11 -25.03 10.30 22.84
CA ILE A 11 -24.07 9.96 23.91
C ILE A 11 -23.02 11.06 23.99
N GLY A 12 -22.87 11.62 25.20
CA GLY A 12 -21.88 12.63 25.52
C GLY A 12 -20.58 12.00 25.99
N LEU A 13 -19.46 12.53 25.52
CA LEU A 13 -18.14 12.22 26.03
C LEU A 13 -17.86 13.19 27.19
N GLN A 14 -17.79 12.67 28.42
CA GLN A 14 -17.27 13.44 29.55
C GLN A 14 -15.74 13.37 29.54
N ASP A 15 -15.08 14.48 29.84
CA ASP A 15 -13.62 14.59 29.98
C ASP A 15 -12.79 14.39 28.69
N PHE A 16 -13.38 14.73 27.52
CA PHE A 16 -12.66 14.75 26.25
C PHE A 16 -11.49 15.74 26.26
N SER A 17 -10.26 15.25 26.07
CA SER A 17 -9.06 16.05 25.91
C SER A 17 -8.86 16.43 24.43
N PRO A 18 -8.28 17.61 24.12
CA PRO A 18 -7.92 17.97 22.73
C PRO A 18 -6.94 16.98 22.06
N ALA A 19 -6.28 16.12 22.82
CA ALA A 19 -5.40 15.07 22.32
C ALA A 19 -6.12 13.77 21.96
N ASP A 20 -7.36 13.59 22.41
CA ASP A 20 -8.12 12.36 22.18
C ASP A 20 -8.70 12.36 20.77
N ASP A 21 -8.72 11.20 20.11
CA ASP A 21 -9.34 11.06 18.80
C ASP A 21 -10.87 10.95 18.98
N PRO A 22 -11.67 11.91 18.46
CA PRO A 22 -13.12 11.90 18.61
C PRO A 22 -13.79 10.61 18.13
N MET A 23 -13.24 9.95 17.10
CA MET A 23 -13.79 8.71 16.57
C MET A 23 -13.45 7.51 17.46
N ILE A 24 -12.26 7.50 18.08
CA ILE A 24 -11.84 6.46 19.04
C ILE A 24 -12.66 6.59 20.32
N GLU A 25 -12.77 7.80 20.87
CA GLU A 25 -13.56 8.07 22.08
C GLU A 25 -15.04 7.78 21.86
N HIS A 26 -15.56 8.13 20.67
CA HIS A 26 -16.94 7.80 20.31
C HIS A 26 -17.18 6.28 20.23
N TYR A 27 -16.25 5.53 19.64
CA TYR A 27 -16.36 4.07 19.57
C TYR A 27 -16.32 3.43 20.98
N GLN A 28 -15.45 3.89 21.88
CA GLN A 28 -15.35 3.34 23.24
C GLN A 28 -16.64 3.52 24.05
N HIS A 29 -17.32 4.66 23.89
CA HIS A 29 -18.51 5.01 24.67
C HIS A 29 -19.84 4.67 23.98
N ALA A 30 -19.82 4.41 22.67
CA ALA A 30 -21.02 4.21 21.87
C ALA A 30 -20.81 3.22 20.70
N ASN A 31 -20.20 2.05 20.95
CA ASN A 31 -19.93 1.03 19.91
C ASN A 31 -21.18 0.45 19.21
N ALA A 32 -22.38 0.64 19.77
CA ALA A 32 -23.67 0.32 19.15
C ALA A 32 -24.33 1.51 18.43
N CYS A 33 -23.58 2.61 18.22
CA CYS A 33 -24.07 3.76 17.48
C CYS A 33 -24.32 3.37 16.02
N LEU A 34 -25.54 3.61 15.52
CA LEU A 34 -25.91 3.38 14.12
C LEU A 34 -24.97 4.07 13.13
N TYR A 35 -24.30 5.16 13.53
CA TYR A 35 -23.26 5.79 12.72
C TYR A 35 -22.04 4.88 12.51
N LEU A 36 -21.59 4.19 13.56
CA LEU A 36 -20.47 3.24 13.48
C LEU A 36 -20.92 1.91 12.85
N GLU A 37 -22.13 1.42 13.16
CA GLU A 37 -22.70 0.23 12.53
C GLU A 37 -22.89 0.42 11.01
N ALA A 38 -23.38 1.59 10.59
CA ALA A 38 -23.54 1.93 9.17
C ALA A 38 -22.20 2.25 8.46
N MET A 39 -21.17 2.68 9.19
CA MET A 39 -19.84 3.01 8.63
C MET A 39 -18.88 1.81 8.56
N PHE A 40 -19.01 0.80 9.43
CA PHE A 40 -18.04 -0.31 9.55
C PHE A 40 -18.48 -1.67 8.99
N GLY A 41 -19.75 -1.85 8.58
CA GLY A 41 -20.17 -3.00 7.76
C GLY A 41 -19.62 -4.37 8.19
N VAL A 42 -19.72 -4.71 9.48
CA VAL A 42 -19.20 -5.98 9.99
C VAL A 42 -20.24 -7.08 9.78
N ASP A 43 -20.04 -7.91 8.76
CA ASP A 43 -20.74 -9.18 8.66
C ASP A 43 -20.42 -10.09 9.85
N LYS A 44 -21.44 -10.82 10.32
CA LYS A 44 -21.42 -11.75 11.46
C LYS A 44 -20.28 -12.78 11.33
N PRO A 45 -19.47 -13.03 12.38
CA PRO A 45 -18.40 -14.02 12.31
C PRO A 45 -18.95 -15.46 12.33
N PRO A 46 -18.32 -16.41 11.60
CA PRO A 46 -18.64 -17.83 11.70
C PRO A 46 -18.10 -18.43 13.02
N SER A 47 -18.85 -19.41 13.53
CA SER A 47 -18.63 -20.15 14.77
C SER A 47 -17.55 -21.24 14.66
N SER A 48 -16.89 -21.51 15.80
CA SER A 48 -16.06 -22.69 16.19
C SER A 48 -14.70 -22.85 15.51
N GLU A 49 -13.60 -23.37 16.09
CA GLU A 49 -13.17 -23.89 17.41
C GLU A 49 -11.65 -24.20 17.28
N GLY A 50 -10.85 -24.17 18.37
CA GLY A 50 -9.60 -24.98 18.44
C GLY A 50 -8.29 -24.38 19.02
N ASN A 51 -8.08 -24.55 20.34
CA ASN A 51 -6.88 -24.94 21.12
C ASN A 51 -5.45 -24.37 20.90
N ASN A 52 -5.06 -23.47 21.82
CA ASN A 52 -3.96 -23.50 22.81
C ASN A 52 -2.51 -23.93 22.44
N SER A 53 -1.63 -22.96 22.18
CA SER A 53 -0.34 -22.71 22.87
C SER A 53 0.30 -21.46 22.26
N ASP A 54 0.89 -20.57 23.07
CA ASP A 54 1.50 -19.27 22.72
C ASP A 54 0.58 -18.07 22.94
N ALA A 55 0.65 -17.48 24.13
CA ALA A 55 -0.16 -16.34 24.60
C ALA A 55 0.17 -14.98 23.93
N LEU A 56 0.66 -15.00 22.68
CA LEU A 56 0.76 -13.82 21.80
C LEU A 56 0.21 -14.10 20.39
N SER A 57 -0.39 -15.28 20.16
CA SER A 57 -0.76 -15.77 18.83
C SER A 57 -2.12 -15.30 18.32
N GLU A 58 -2.92 -14.61 19.13
CA GLU A 58 -4.24 -14.17 18.66
C GLU A 58 -4.79 -13.00 19.50
N LEU A 59 -4.13 -11.83 19.44
CA LEU A 59 -4.83 -10.60 19.84
C LEU A 59 -6.05 -10.44 18.92
N LYS A 60 -7.24 -10.59 19.50
CA LYS A 60 -8.49 -10.46 18.76
C LYS A 60 -8.62 -9.02 18.31
N SER A 61 -9.16 -8.84 17.10
CA SER A 61 -9.40 -7.52 16.52
C SER A 61 -10.16 -6.57 17.47
N SER A 62 -11.11 -7.13 18.24
CA SER A 62 -11.88 -6.43 19.28
C SER A 62 -11.05 -5.91 20.47
N GLN A 63 -9.83 -6.37 20.65
CA GLN A 63 -8.91 -5.92 21.70
C GLN A 63 -7.97 -4.82 21.23
N CYS A 64 -7.89 -4.56 19.91
CA CYS A 64 -6.95 -3.61 19.30
C CYS A 64 -7.63 -2.35 18.73
N ILE A 65 -8.80 -2.03 19.28
CA ILE A 65 -9.65 -0.92 18.81
C ILE A 65 -9.02 0.43 19.18
N THR A 66 -8.47 0.54 20.39
CA THR A 66 -7.81 1.77 20.85
C THR A 66 -6.39 1.86 20.30
N PHE A 67 -5.89 3.07 20.09
CA PHE A 67 -4.52 3.30 19.66
C PHE A 67 -3.51 2.69 20.65
N GLU A 68 -3.71 2.89 21.95
CA GLU A 68 -2.85 2.34 22.99
C GLU A 68 -2.77 0.81 22.96
N ALA A 69 -3.91 0.13 22.73
CA ALA A 69 -3.91 -1.33 22.63
C ALA A 69 -3.16 -1.83 21.39
N ARG A 70 -3.19 -1.08 20.29
CA ARG A 70 -2.34 -1.38 19.12
C ARG A 70 -0.88 -1.16 19.44
N MET A 71 -0.53 -0.06 20.09
CA MET A 71 0.85 0.23 20.51
C MET A 71 1.43 -0.89 21.38
N LYS A 72 0.68 -1.35 22.39
CA LYS A 72 1.08 -2.47 23.25
C LYS A 72 1.40 -3.74 22.48
N SER A 73 0.74 -4.00 21.36
CA SER A 73 1.04 -5.19 20.53
C SER A 73 2.46 -5.17 19.95
N PHE A 74 3.03 -3.99 19.73
CA PHE A 74 4.37 -3.80 19.15
C PHE A 74 5.50 -3.84 20.18
N GLU A 75 5.19 -3.80 21.48
CA GLU A 75 6.19 -3.95 22.56
C GLU A 75 6.79 -5.36 22.63
N SER A 76 6.23 -6.31 21.85
CA SER A 76 6.76 -7.65 21.72
C SER A 76 8.20 -7.65 21.21
N SER A 77 9.08 -8.37 21.91
CA SER A 77 10.47 -8.57 21.50
C SER A 77 10.63 -9.25 20.13
N ASN A 78 9.57 -9.86 19.61
CA ASN A 78 9.56 -10.56 18.32
C ASN A 78 9.12 -9.68 17.16
N PHE A 79 8.74 -8.42 17.39
CA PHE A 79 8.37 -7.51 16.33
C PHE A 79 9.59 -7.15 15.48
N ARG A 80 9.57 -7.56 14.20
CA ARG A 80 10.67 -7.35 13.26
C ARG A 80 10.19 -6.64 12.00
N CYS A 81 9.77 -5.40 12.13
CA CYS A 81 9.32 -4.59 11.00
C CYS A 81 10.28 -3.42 10.75
N LEU A 82 10.37 -2.97 9.49
CA LEU A 82 11.10 -1.75 9.12
C LEU A 82 10.31 -0.46 9.44
N LYS A 83 9.03 -0.57 9.82
CA LYS A 83 8.15 0.56 10.11
C LYS A 83 8.10 0.85 11.59
N GLN A 84 7.95 2.13 11.92
CA GLN A 84 7.76 2.55 13.30
C GLN A 84 6.40 2.06 13.80
N PRO A 85 6.33 1.46 15.00
CA PRO A 85 5.08 1.03 15.63
C PRO A 85 3.98 2.08 15.60
N GLU A 86 4.33 3.34 15.84
CA GLU A 86 3.40 4.48 15.89
C GLU A 86 2.70 4.67 14.55
N GLN A 87 3.45 4.64 13.45
CA GLN A 87 2.89 4.81 12.09
C GLN A 87 1.94 3.67 11.71
N LEU A 88 2.25 2.45 12.15
CA LEU A 88 1.40 1.28 11.95
C LEU A 88 0.12 1.39 12.80
N ALA A 89 0.26 1.74 14.08
CA ALA A 89 -0.86 1.91 15.00
C ALA A 89 -1.78 3.07 14.57
N GLU A 90 -1.24 4.19 14.09
CA GLU A 90 -2.02 5.30 13.53
C GLU A 90 -2.83 4.84 12.30
N ALA A 91 -2.23 4.04 11.42
CA ALA A 91 -2.90 3.44 10.27
C ALA A 91 -3.88 2.31 10.62
N GLY A 92 -4.12 2.07 11.91
CA GLY A 92 -5.11 1.09 12.41
C GLY A 92 -4.58 -0.33 12.49
N PHE A 93 -3.26 -0.53 12.39
CA PHE A 93 -2.63 -1.85 12.42
C PHE A 93 -2.11 -2.21 13.81
N TYR A 94 -2.20 -3.49 14.16
CA TYR A 94 -1.58 -4.09 15.33
C TYR A 94 -0.75 -5.31 14.92
N PHE A 95 0.28 -5.64 15.70
CA PHE A 95 1.15 -6.78 15.44
C PHE A 95 0.43 -8.10 15.70
N THR A 96 0.55 -9.06 14.79
CA THR A 96 -0.11 -10.37 14.92
C THR A 96 0.73 -11.40 15.70
N GLY A 97 1.93 -11.03 16.14
CA GLY A 97 2.85 -11.92 16.86
C GLY A 97 3.86 -12.65 15.97
N VAL A 98 3.77 -12.53 14.64
CA VAL A 98 4.61 -13.27 13.69
C VAL A 98 5.32 -12.35 12.70
N GLY A 99 6.65 -12.36 12.72
CA GLY A 99 7.49 -11.64 11.75
C GLY A 99 7.29 -10.12 11.77
N ASP A 100 6.91 -9.57 10.63
CA ASP A 100 6.53 -8.16 10.45
C ASP A 100 5.03 -8.02 10.11
N GLU A 101 4.25 -9.08 10.31
CA GLU A 101 2.85 -9.10 9.93
C GLU A 101 2.01 -8.26 10.89
N VAL A 102 1.18 -7.41 10.31
CA VAL A 102 0.23 -6.59 11.04
C VAL A 102 -1.18 -6.79 10.51
N ARG A 103 -2.18 -6.56 11.37
CA ARG A 103 -3.60 -6.68 11.03
C ARG A 103 -4.35 -5.41 11.39
N CYS A 104 -5.27 -4.98 10.54
CA CYS A 104 -6.14 -3.86 10.84
C CYS A 104 -7.27 -4.28 11.79
N PHE A 105 -7.53 -3.49 12.84
CA PHE A 105 -8.63 -3.75 13.79
C PHE A 105 -10.03 -3.57 13.18
N SER A 106 -10.16 -2.83 12.08
CA SER A 106 -11.45 -2.52 11.46
C SER A 106 -11.79 -3.50 10.32
N CYS A 107 -10.94 -3.57 9.29
CA CYS A 107 -11.20 -4.42 8.13
C CYS A 107 -10.61 -5.83 8.24
N ASN A 108 -9.89 -6.14 9.32
CA ASN A 108 -9.15 -7.41 9.52
C ASN A 108 -8.11 -7.74 8.44
N GLY A 109 -7.81 -6.79 7.54
CA GLY A 109 -6.81 -6.92 6.50
C GLY A 109 -5.40 -7.10 7.08
N ARG A 110 -4.63 -8.02 6.50
CA ARG A 110 -3.27 -8.37 6.94
C ARG A 110 -2.24 -7.88 5.93
N LEU A 111 -1.15 -7.29 6.41
CA LEU A 111 0.00 -6.87 5.60
C LEU A 111 1.28 -7.41 6.23
N ARG A 112 2.25 -7.75 5.39
CA ARG A 112 3.57 -8.29 5.75
C ARG A 112 4.58 -7.96 4.66
N ASN A 113 5.86 -8.25 4.90
CA ASN A 113 6.98 -7.94 4.00
C ASN A 113 7.11 -6.44 3.71
N TRP A 114 7.03 -5.62 4.75
CA TRP A 114 7.15 -4.17 4.69
C TRP A 114 8.52 -3.74 4.19
N LYS A 115 8.54 -2.82 3.23
CA LYS A 115 9.76 -2.26 2.64
C LYS A 115 10.05 -0.87 3.20
N GLU A 116 11.29 -0.43 3.09
CA GLU A 116 11.74 0.88 3.59
C GLU A 116 10.89 2.06 3.11
N HIS A 117 10.40 2.04 1.87
CA HIS A 117 9.61 3.13 1.29
C HIS A 117 8.08 2.96 1.38
N ASP A 118 7.60 1.88 2.00
CA ASP A 118 6.16 1.67 2.15
C ASP A 118 5.58 2.65 3.18
N ASP A 119 4.44 3.27 2.89
CA ASP A 119 3.70 4.11 3.82
C ASP A 119 2.47 3.33 4.33
N PRO A 120 2.27 3.16 5.65
CA PRO A 120 1.19 2.35 6.18
C PRO A 120 -0.20 2.74 5.67
N TRP A 121 -0.50 4.03 5.55
CA TRP A 121 -1.78 4.50 5.02
C TRP A 121 -1.94 4.20 3.53
N THR A 122 -0.87 4.36 2.75
CA THR A 122 -0.84 4.04 1.33
C THR A 122 -1.02 2.54 1.12
N GLU A 123 -0.33 1.67 1.86
CA GLU A 123 -0.54 0.22 1.77
C GLU A 123 -1.96 -0.17 2.21
N HIS A 124 -2.48 0.44 3.28
CA HIS A 124 -3.84 0.19 3.73
C HIS A 124 -4.87 0.52 2.62
N GLY A 125 -4.78 1.71 2.03
CA GLY A 125 -5.66 2.12 0.94
C GLY A 125 -5.44 1.35 -0.36
N ARG A 126 -4.22 0.85 -0.61
CA ARG A 126 -3.87 0.03 -1.77
C ARG A 126 -4.52 -1.34 -1.70
N TRP A 127 -4.37 -2.03 -0.56
CA TRP A 127 -4.79 -3.43 -0.43
C TRP A 127 -6.22 -3.59 0.09
N PHE A 128 -6.70 -2.65 0.90
CA PHE A 128 -8.03 -2.69 1.51
C PHE A 128 -8.79 -1.37 1.29
N PRO A 129 -9.06 -0.97 0.02
CA PRO A 129 -9.68 0.33 -0.29
C PRO A 129 -11.08 0.50 0.31
N SER A 130 -11.80 -0.59 0.57
CA SER A 130 -13.14 -0.56 1.17
C SER A 130 -13.14 -0.45 2.70
N CYS A 131 -11.97 -0.36 3.35
CA CYS A 131 -11.88 -0.27 4.81
C CYS A 131 -12.57 1.00 5.32
N GLY A 132 -13.62 0.84 6.15
CA GLY A 132 -14.37 1.94 6.73
C GLY A 132 -13.50 2.89 7.55
N PHE A 133 -12.57 2.35 8.35
CA PHE A 133 -11.61 3.16 9.11
C PHE A 133 -10.68 3.98 8.20
N ALA A 134 -10.07 3.37 7.19
CA ALA A 134 -9.16 4.08 6.30
C ALA A 134 -9.86 5.19 5.51
N ARG A 135 -11.09 4.93 5.05
CA ARG A 135 -11.93 5.92 4.36
C ARG A 135 -12.35 7.05 5.30
N ALA A 136 -12.71 6.75 6.54
CA ALA A 136 -13.11 7.76 7.53
C ALA A 136 -11.95 8.71 7.88
N ILE A 137 -10.73 8.18 8.08
CA ILE A 137 -9.58 8.99 8.51
C ILE A 137 -8.90 9.72 7.34
N LYS A 138 -8.71 9.06 6.19
CA LYS A 138 -7.98 9.63 5.04
C LYS A 138 -8.88 10.25 3.97
N GLY A 139 -10.16 9.90 3.96
CA GLY A 139 -11.15 10.36 2.99
C GLY A 139 -11.13 9.58 1.67
N GLU A 140 -12.26 9.62 0.95
CA GLU A 140 -12.45 8.90 -0.32
C GLU A 140 -11.40 9.30 -1.38
N ALA A 141 -11.16 10.61 -1.53
CA ALA A 141 -10.24 11.13 -2.52
C ALA A 141 -8.79 10.61 -2.33
N PHE A 142 -8.39 10.31 -1.09
CA PHE A 142 -7.09 9.69 -0.83
C PHE A 142 -7.07 8.25 -1.37
N ILE A 143 -8.08 7.45 -1.02
CA ILE A 143 -8.19 6.05 -1.44
C ILE A 143 -8.22 5.95 -2.97
N GLU A 144 -9.01 6.79 -3.62
CA GLU A 144 -9.07 6.85 -5.09
C GLU A 144 -7.71 7.15 -5.72
N ARG A 145 -6.96 8.13 -5.20
CA ARG A 145 -5.63 8.47 -5.70
C ARG A 145 -4.65 7.30 -5.55
N VAL A 146 -4.67 6.61 -4.41
CA VAL A 146 -3.84 5.42 -4.19
C VAL A 146 -4.18 4.33 -5.23
N GLN A 147 -5.48 4.03 -5.39
CA GLN A 147 -5.96 3.03 -6.36
C GLN A 147 -5.63 3.40 -7.82
N GLN A 148 -5.67 4.68 -8.17
CA GLN A 148 -5.29 5.15 -9.50
C GLN A 148 -3.79 4.97 -9.78
N ARG A 149 -2.92 5.23 -8.80
CA ARG A 149 -1.46 5.05 -8.96
C ARG A 149 -1.08 3.61 -9.27
N GLU A 150 -1.75 2.64 -8.66
CA GLU A 150 -1.54 1.21 -8.97
C GLU A 150 -1.97 0.86 -10.39
N LYS A 151 -3.13 1.37 -10.83
CA LYS A 151 -3.61 1.17 -12.20
C LYS A 151 -2.68 1.82 -13.21
N ILE A 152 -2.16 3.01 -12.92
CA ILE A 152 -1.18 3.71 -13.76
C ILE A 152 0.09 2.88 -13.87
N CYS A 153 0.66 2.36 -12.79
CA CYS A 153 1.83 1.47 -12.85
C CYS A 153 1.60 0.23 -13.74
N ALA A 154 0.44 -0.41 -13.59
CA ALA A 154 0.07 -1.57 -14.43
C ALA A 154 -0.21 -1.21 -15.91
N THR A 155 -0.67 0.01 -16.19
CA THR A 155 -1.07 0.45 -17.54
C THR A 155 0.07 1.13 -18.28
N GLN A 156 0.93 1.92 -17.61
CA GLN A 156 2.16 2.49 -18.17
C GLN A 156 3.06 1.38 -18.71
N LEU A 157 3.18 0.25 -18.01
CA LEU A 157 3.95 -0.90 -18.49
C LEU A 157 3.42 -1.43 -19.83
N ARG A 158 2.09 -1.46 -20.01
CA ARG A 158 1.44 -1.87 -21.27
C ARG A 158 1.62 -0.84 -22.38
N ILE A 159 1.53 0.45 -22.06
CA ILE A 159 1.74 1.53 -23.04
C ILE A 159 3.21 1.53 -23.49
N CYS A 160 4.17 1.48 -22.56
CA CYS A 160 5.59 1.36 -22.87
C CYS A 160 5.89 0.12 -23.73
N ALA A 161 5.32 -1.04 -23.38
CA ALA A 161 5.46 -2.25 -24.19
C ALA A 161 4.88 -2.08 -25.60
N LYS A 162 3.71 -1.44 -25.75
CA LYS A 162 3.10 -1.16 -27.06
C LYS A 162 3.94 -0.18 -27.88
N VAL A 163 4.47 0.88 -27.27
CA VAL A 163 5.35 1.85 -27.93
C VAL A 163 6.63 1.16 -28.42
N ILE A 164 7.28 0.35 -27.56
CA ILE A 164 8.47 -0.42 -27.92
C ILE A 164 8.19 -1.39 -29.07
N LEU A 165 7.07 -2.13 -29.02
CA LEU A 165 6.68 -3.04 -30.10
C LEU A 165 6.37 -2.31 -31.40
N ASN A 166 5.73 -1.13 -31.34
CA ASN A 166 5.42 -0.34 -32.52
C ASN A 166 6.68 0.25 -33.16
N LEU A 167 7.62 0.75 -32.35
CA LEU A 167 8.93 1.20 -32.83
C LEU A 167 9.73 0.05 -33.47
N LYS A 168 9.68 -1.16 -32.91
CA LYS A 168 10.27 -2.36 -33.53
C LYS A 168 9.62 -2.69 -34.88
N LYS A 169 8.28 -2.61 -34.98
CA LYS A 169 7.56 -2.81 -36.26
C LYS A 169 7.92 -1.75 -37.31
N GLN A 170 8.04 -0.49 -36.91
CA GLN A 170 8.47 0.59 -37.81
C GLN A 170 9.94 0.44 -38.24
N PHE A 171 10.81 -0.05 -37.35
CA PHE A 171 12.20 -0.34 -37.69
C PHE A 171 12.30 -1.52 -38.67
N MET A 172 11.52 -2.59 -38.47
CA MET A 172 11.46 -3.76 -39.36
C MET A 172 10.76 -3.47 -40.70
N SER A 173 9.85 -2.49 -40.77
CA SER A 173 9.25 -2.07 -42.05
C SER A 173 10.22 -1.22 -42.86
N ARG A 174 10.99 -0.32 -42.21
CA ARG A 174 12.01 0.50 -42.87
C ARG A 174 13.17 -0.30 -43.47
N THR A 175 13.50 -1.47 -42.92
CA THR A 175 14.54 -2.35 -43.51
C THR A 175 14.06 -3.07 -44.77
N ASN A 176 12.75 -3.19 -44.98
CA ASN A 176 12.18 -3.82 -46.18
C ASN A 176 12.06 -2.86 -47.37
N ASP A 177 12.10 -1.54 -47.12
CA ASP A 177 12.01 -0.50 -48.17
C ASP A 177 13.38 -0.15 -48.79
N CYS A 178 14.49 -0.65 -48.24
CA CYS A 178 15.86 -0.45 -48.78
C CYS A 178 16.38 -1.66 -49.57
N VAL A 179 15.49 -2.53 -50.02
CA VAL A 179 15.83 -3.59 -50.98
C VAL A 179 14.70 -3.62 -51.99
N ILE A 180 14.67 -2.66 -52.94
CA ILE A 180 14.29 -2.80 -54.36
C ILE A 180 14.43 -1.40 -55.01
N SER A 181 15.01 -1.36 -56.23
CA SER A 181 15.45 -0.21 -57.04
C SER A 181 16.89 0.23 -56.71
N SER A 182 17.91 0.00 -57.53
CA SER A 182 17.94 -0.09 -58.99
C SER A 182 19.16 -0.89 -59.48
N SER A 183 18.94 -1.63 -60.55
CA SER A 183 19.94 -2.36 -61.33
C SER A 183 20.86 -1.42 -62.16
N VAL A 184 22.14 -1.80 -62.22
CA VAL A 184 23.24 -1.45 -63.17
C VAL A 184 23.80 -0.01 -63.17
N ALA A 185 25.05 0.17 -62.69
CA ALA A 185 26.18 0.69 -63.49
C ALA A 185 27.49 0.85 -62.68
N ASN A 186 28.50 0.08 -63.10
CA ASN A 186 29.89 0.45 -63.35
C ASN A 186 30.78 1.14 -62.27
N GLN A 187 31.84 0.40 -61.90
CA GLN A 187 33.26 0.78 -61.77
C GLN A 187 33.70 2.15 -61.21
N GLN A 188 34.61 2.02 -60.23
CA GLN A 188 35.70 2.93 -59.80
C GLN A 188 35.39 4.08 -58.81
N GLY A 189 36.06 4.03 -57.64
CA GLY A 189 36.67 5.23 -57.06
C GLY A 189 36.36 5.57 -55.60
N PHE A 190 37.41 5.51 -54.78
CA PHE A 190 37.77 6.42 -53.69
C PHE A 190 37.21 6.26 -52.26
N ASP A 191 38.16 5.86 -51.41
CA ASP A 191 38.54 6.31 -50.07
C ASP A 191 37.77 5.88 -48.81
N ARG A 192 38.55 5.13 -48.01
CA ARG A 192 38.29 4.65 -46.67
C ARG A 192 38.94 5.64 -45.69
N ALA A 193 38.14 6.40 -44.95
CA ALA A 193 38.62 7.18 -43.81
C ALA A 193 37.71 6.99 -42.58
N ASN A 194 38.38 6.80 -41.45
CA ASN A 194 37.90 6.42 -40.12
C ASN A 194 36.94 7.41 -39.44
N LEU A 195 36.23 6.98 -38.39
CA LEU A 195 36.33 7.61 -37.05
C LEU A 195 35.75 6.71 -35.92
N THR A 196 36.68 6.22 -35.08
CA THR A 196 36.67 6.09 -33.60
C THR A 196 35.43 5.61 -32.83
N VAL A 197 35.52 4.40 -32.25
CA VAL A 197 34.78 3.98 -31.06
C VAL A 197 35.67 4.22 -29.84
N PHE A 198 35.30 5.18 -28.98
CA PHE A 198 35.91 5.33 -27.67
C PHE A 198 35.27 4.33 -26.70
N GLY A 199 36.07 3.36 -26.26
CA GLY A 199 35.74 2.51 -25.13
C GLY A 199 36.00 3.22 -23.81
N LEU A 200 35.18 2.90 -22.81
CA LEU A 200 35.54 2.97 -21.40
C LEU A 200 35.05 1.68 -20.74
N THR A 201 35.91 0.67 -20.81
CA THR A 201 35.92 -0.43 -19.85
C THR A 201 36.56 0.08 -18.57
N THR A 202 35.82 0.13 -17.47
CA THR A 202 36.42 0.20 -16.13
C THR A 202 35.96 -1.00 -15.31
N VAL A 203 36.95 -1.88 -15.14
CA VAL A 203 37.12 -3.03 -14.27
C VAL A 203 36.57 -2.82 -12.85
N PHE A 204 35.84 -3.83 -12.35
CA PHE A 204 35.54 -4.03 -10.93
C PHE A 204 36.77 -4.59 -10.18
N PRO A 205 37.07 -4.16 -8.94
CA PRO A 205 37.90 -4.94 -8.02
C PRO A 205 37.03 -5.78 -7.05
N PRO A 206 37.54 -6.92 -6.53
CA PRO A 206 36.79 -7.81 -5.64
C PRO A 206 37.06 -7.56 -4.15
N LEU A 207 35.96 -7.56 -3.37
CA LEU A 207 35.68 -8.19 -2.07
C LEU A 207 34.63 -7.37 -1.31
#